data_AF-A0A9N9XYA1-F1
#
_entry.id   AF-A0A9N9XYA1-F1
#
_cell.length_a   1.000
_cell.length_b   1.000
_cell.length_c   1.000
_cell.angle_alpha   90.00
_cell.angle_beta   90.00
_cell.angle_gamma   90.00
#
_symmetry.space_group_name_H-M   'P 1'
#
loop_
_entity.id
_entity.type
_entity.pdbx_description
1 polymer ?
#
loop_
_entity_poly.entity_id
_entity_poly.type
_entity_poly.pdbx_seq_one_letter_code
_entity_poly.pdbx_strand_id
1 'polypeptide(L)'
;MRFIATNTSIPVPKIYFAGTADENPTGLGPFIIMEYVQHKCTMSEALKDLSLGPDEPHNSTPIFRMNNSYFSTGYRQMANILLQLSQFKFDQIGSLVQDKQGNFSASGRPLIQNMNPIIEFTDAPPQLLPSKPYSNSGDWYKAFADMHLLQYTFQHDDAVKENDGEQNVYDTYVGRQLFRNIAADGRLATGLGAQKGKAEYV
;
A
#
# COMPACT_ATOMS: atom_id res chain seq x y z
N MET A 1 11.14 4.87 -8.14
CA MET A 1 12.06 5.86 -7.54
C MET A 1 12.55 6.90 -8.54
N ARG A 2 13.10 6.52 -9.71
CA ARG A 2 13.59 7.49 -10.72
C ARG A 2 12.59 8.60 -11.06
N PHE A 3 11.34 8.22 -11.36
CA PHE A 3 10.27 9.19 -11.62
C PHE A 3 10.10 10.23 -10.49
N ILE A 4 10.09 9.77 -9.24
CA ILE A 4 9.93 10.62 -8.06
C ILE A 4 11.12 11.57 -7.90
N ALA A 5 12.35 11.06 -8.07
CA ALA A 5 13.57 11.85 -8.00
C ALA A 5 13.60 12.99 -9.03
N THR A 6 13.09 12.75 -10.24
CA THR A 6 13.09 13.75 -11.32
C THR A 6 11.96 14.78 -11.20
N ASN A 7 10.82 14.39 -10.62
CA ASN A 7 9.60 15.21 -10.68
C ASN A 7 9.17 15.80 -9.32
N THR A 8 9.87 15.49 -8.22
CA THR A 8 9.51 15.97 -6.89
C THR A 8 10.76 16.40 -6.11
N SER A 9 10.54 17.12 -5.02
CA SER A 9 11.56 17.40 -4.01
C SER A 9 11.72 16.28 -2.97
N ILE A 10 11.01 15.17 -3.13
CA ILE A 10 11.03 14.07 -2.18
C ILE A 10 12.39 13.37 -2.26
N PRO A 11 13.14 13.29 -1.14
CA PRO A 11 14.40 12.55 -1.14
C PRO A 11 14.12 11.06 -1.30
N VAL A 12 14.64 10.47 -2.36
CA VAL A 12 14.59 9.02 -2.62
C VAL A 12 16.00 8.51 -2.91
N PRO A 13 16.35 7.29 -2.47
CA PRO A 13 17.69 6.77 -2.67
C PRO A 13 18.00 6.57 -4.15
N LYS A 14 19.25 6.84 -4.55
CA LYS A 14 19.73 6.51 -5.88
C LYS A 14 19.83 4.99 -6.04
N ILE A 15 19.20 4.45 -7.08
CA ILE A 15 19.35 3.02 -7.43
C ILE A 15 20.64 2.86 -8.22
N TYR A 16 21.55 2.01 -7.73
CA TYR A 16 22.77 1.62 -8.44
C TYR A 16 22.52 0.44 -9.37
N PHE A 17 21.87 -0.61 -8.85
CA PHE A 17 21.54 -1.81 -9.60
C PHE A 17 20.20 -2.36 -9.14
N ALA A 18 19.50 -3.05 -10.03
CA ALA A 18 18.34 -3.86 -9.70
C ALA A 18 18.30 -5.04 -10.68
N GLY A 19 17.82 -6.18 -10.22
CA GLY A 19 17.75 -7.40 -11.02
C GLY A 19 16.59 -8.29 -10.63
N THR A 20 16.17 -9.10 -11.59
CA THR A 20 15.19 -10.17 -11.41
C THR A 20 15.79 -11.33 -10.62
N ALA A 21 14.94 -12.32 -10.27
CA ALA A 21 15.40 -13.53 -9.60
C ALA A 21 16.44 -14.31 -10.42
N ASP A 22 16.24 -14.40 -11.73
CA ASP A 22 17.14 -15.12 -12.66
C ASP A 22 18.50 -14.41 -12.81
N GLU A 23 18.52 -13.09 -12.68
CA GLU A 23 19.73 -12.27 -12.73
C GLU A 23 20.49 -12.26 -11.39
N ASN A 24 19.90 -12.82 -10.32
CA ASN A 24 20.54 -12.87 -9.01
C ASN A 24 21.42 -14.13 -8.88
N PRO A 25 22.75 -14.00 -8.83
CA PRO A 25 23.66 -15.15 -8.75
C PRO A 25 23.53 -15.98 -7.46
N THR A 26 22.87 -15.44 -6.43
CA THR A 26 22.63 -16.15 -5.18
C THR A 26 21.38 -17.04 -5.20
N GLY A 27 20.49 -16.86 -6.19
CA GLY A 27 19.20 -17.55 -6.23
C GLY A 27 18.19 -17.07 -5.18
N LEU A 28 18.47 -16.00 -4.42
CA LEU A 28 17.62 -15.50 -3.33
C LEU A 28 16.42 -14.64 -3.81
N GLY A 29 16.15 -14.60 -5.11
CA GLY A 29 15.06 -13.82 -5.69
C GLY A 29 15.48 -12.44 -6.22
N PRO A 30 14.53 -11.57 -6.58
CA PRO A 30 14.83 -10.25 -7.15
C PRO A 30 15.52 -9.34 -6.12
N PHE A 31 16.36 -8.42 -6.58
CA PHE A 31 17.15 -7.56 -5.70
C PHE A 31 17.23 -6.12 -6.21
N ILE A 32 17.49 -5.19 -5.27
CA ILE A 32 17.79 -3.79 -5.55
C ILE A 32 18.98 -3.37 -4.68
N ILE A 33 20.01 -2.80 -5.33
CA ILE A 33 21.14 -2.15 -4.70
C ILE A 33 20.96 -0.64 -4.84
N MET A 34 20.87 0.05 -3.72
CA MET A 34 20.58 1.48 -3.68
C MET A 34 21.41 2.19 -2.62
N GLU A 35 21.49 3.51 -2.76
CA GLU A 35 22.14 4.42 -1.82
C GLU A 35 21.57 4.28 -0.42
N TYR A 36 22.48 4.25 0.57
CA TYR A 36 22.09 4.32 1.97
C TYR A 36 21.74 5.76 2.34
N VAL A 37 20.49 5.98 2.75
CA VAL A 37 20.04 7.29 3.25
C VAL A 37 20.42 7.40 4.71
N GLN A 38 21.39 8.26 5.03
CA GLN A 38 21.78 8.52 6.41
C GLN A 38 20.58 9.06 7.21
N HIS A 39 20.25 8.38 8.29
CA HIS A 39 19.17 8.76 9.20
C HIS A 39 19.60 8.50 10.65
N LYS A 40 18.98 9.22 11.59
CA LYS A 40 19.24 9.05 13.03
C LYS A 40 18.47 7.85 13.60
N CYS A 41 17.21 7.72 13.22
CA CYS A 41 16.29 6.64 13.58
C CYS A 41 15.15 6.59 12.58
N THR A 42 14.41 5.49 12.59
CA THR A 42 13.18 5.33 11.80
C THR A 42 12.02 6.10 12.44
N MET A 43 10.98 6.39 11.64
CA MET A 43 9.75 6.99 12.18
C MET A 43 9.09 6.08 13.22
N SER A 44 9.11 4.76 13.01
CA SER A 44 8.58 3.81 13.99
C SER A 44 9.30 3.96 15.33
N GLU A 45 10.63 3.98 15.35
CA GLU A 45 11.41 4.19 16.57
C GLU A 45 11.16 5.54 17.22
N ALA A 46 11.05 6.61 16.42
CA ALA A 46 10.75 7.94 16.93
C ALA A 46 9.35 8.04 17.56
N LEU A 47 8.41 7.19 17.11
CA LEU A 47 7.02 7.14 17.58
C LEU A 47 6.80 6.09 18.68
N LYS A 48 7.80 5.27 19.03
CA LYS A 48 7.70 4.32 20.13
C LYS A 48 7.49 5.06 21.44
N ASP A 49 6.44 4.70 22.15
CA ASP A 49 6.27 5.14 23.52
C ASP A 49 7.18 4.30 24.42
N LEU A 50 8.29 4.91 24.86
CA LEU A 50 9.28 4.26 25.73
C LEU A 50 8.75 3.98 27.15
N SER A 51 7.55 4.46 27.49
CA SER A 51 6.89 4.16 28.77
C SER A 51 6.08 2.86 28.74
N LEU A 52 5.86 2.28 27.55
CA LEU A 52 5.17 0.99 27.42
C LEU A 52 6.13 -0.19 27.64
N GLY A 53 5.64 -1.21 28.35
CA GLY A 53 6.36 -2.48 28.50
C GLY A 53 6.48 -3.26 27.18
N PRO A 54 7.36 -4.28 27.09
CA PRO A 54 7.55 -5.08 25.87
C PRO A 54 6.29 -5.75 25.33
N ASP A 55 5.36 -6.09 26.23
CA ASP A 55 4.11 -6.80 25.94
C ASP A 55 2.87 -5.91 26.06
N GLU A 56 3.04 -4.61 26.33
CA GLU A 56 1.91 -3.69 26.35
C GLU A 56 1.50 -3.33 24.92
N PRO A 57 0.21 -3.52 24.55
CA PRO A 57 -0.25 -3.15 23.23
C PRO A 57 0.04 -1.68 23.01
N HIS A 58 0.67 -1.36 21.87
CA HIS A 58 0.81 0.01 21.41
C HIS A 58 -0.59 0.55 21.14
N ASN A 59 -1.28 1.01 22.18
CA ASN A 59 -2.50 1.75 22.02
C ASN A 59 -2.15 2.99 21.20
N SER A 60 -2.97 3.28 20.20
CA SER A 60 -2.73 4.31 19.18
C SER A 60 -2.74 5.75 19.72
N THR A 61 -2.44 5.94 21.00
CA THR A 61 -2.39 7.23 21.67
C THR A 61 -1.00 7.58 22.25
N PRO A 62 0.11 7.46 21.50
CA PRO A 62 1.36 8.14 21.88
C PRO A 62 1.29 9.67 21.59
N ILE A 63 0.26 10.10 20.85
CA ILE A 63 0.11 11.46 20.28
C ILE A 63 0.14 12.56 21.34
N PHE A 64 -0.33 12.28 22.56
CA PHE A 64 -0.56 13.32 23.56
C PHE A 64 0.62 13.54 24.53
N ARG A 65 1.58 12.60 24.60
CA ARG A 65 2.66 12.62 25.60
C ARG A 65 4.02 13.02 25.06
N MET A 66 4.18 13.11 23.74
CA MET A 66 5.43 13.50 23.08
C MET A 66 5.47 15.00 22.77
N ASN A 67 6.69 15.55 22.64
CA ASN A 67 6.91 16.95 22.27
C ASN A 67 6.21 17.26 20.94
N ASN A 68 5.13 18.06 21.03
CA ASN A 68 4.22 18.40 19.95
C ASN A 68 4.94 18.89 18.67
N SER A 69 6.07 19.59 18.83
CA SER A 69 6.80 20.18 17.69
C SER A 69 7.43 19.14 16.75
N TYR A 70 7.93 18.02 17.28
CA TYR A 70 8.54 16.95 16.48
C TYR A 70 7.48 16.19 15.68
N PHE A 71 6.35 15.88 16.31
CA PHE A 71 5.23 15.19 15.66
C PHE A 71 4.60 16.07 14.58
N SER A 72 4.33 17.34 14.90
CA SER A 72 3.83 18.33 13.93
C SER A 72 4.76 18.45 12.72
N THR A 73 6.08 18.45 12.93
CA THR A 73 7.05 18.49 11.83
C THR A 73 7.02 17.23 10.97
N GLY A 74 6.98 16.05 11.58
CA GLY A 74 6.90 14.77 10.86
C GLY A 74 5.61 14.64 10.03
N TYR A 75 4.46 14.99 10.62
CA TYR A 75 3.18 15.00 9.90
C TYR A 75 3.16 16.02 8.77
N ARG A 76 3.72 17.22 8.99
CA ARG A 76 3.86 18.23 7.93
C ARG A 76 4.72 17.73 6.78
N GLN A 77 5.83 17.03 7.06
CA GLN A 77 6.67 16.42 6.04
C GLN A 77 5.92 15.33 5.27
N MET A 78 5.19 14.45 5.96
CA MET A 78 4.38 13.42 5.32
C MET A 78 3.27 14.02 4.45
N ALA A 79 2.57 15.03 4.95
CA ALA A 79 1.55 15.75 4.19
C ALA A 79 2.15 16.39 2.93
N ASN A 80 3.34 17.00 3.02
CA ASN A 80 4.03 17.56 1.87
C ASN A 80 4.45 16.49 0.83
N ILE A 81 4.86 15.30 1.28
CA ILE A 81 5.13 14.15 0.40
C ILE A 81 3.84 13.73 -0.33
N LEU A 82 2.76 13.47 0.42
CA LEU A 82 1.48 13.07 -0.14
C LEU A 82 0.92 14.11 -1.12
N LEU A 83 1.07 15.40 -0.81
CA LEU A 83 0.63 16.50 -1.67
C LEU A 83 1.41 16.55 -2.99
N GLN A 84 2.72 16.29 -2.97
CA GLN A 84 3.51 16.23 -4.20
C GLN A 84 3.13 14.99 -5.04
N LEU A 85 2.93 13.84 -4.39
CA LEU A 85 2.56 12.61 -5.08
C LEU A 85 1.15 12.66 -5.70
N SER A 86 0.20 13.33 -5.05
CA SER A 86 -1.19 13.40 -5.52
C SER A 86 -1.38 14.27 -6.77
N GLN A 87 -0.39 15.08 -7.13
CA GLN A 87 -0.42 15.90 -8.34
C GLN A 87 -0.24 15.09 -9.62
N PHE A 88 0.38 13.91 -9.53
CA PHE A 88 0.60 13.06 -10.70
C PHE A 88 -0.67 12.33 -11.11
N LYS A 89 -1.00 12.42 -12.39
CA LYS A 89 -2.13 11.73 -13.00
C LYS A 89 -1.62 10.80 -14.09
N PHE A 90 -2.17 9.60 -14.13
CA PHE A 90 -1.89 8.59 -15.13
C PHE A 90 -3.22 8.07 -15.68
N ASP A 91 -3.21 7.65 -16.94
CA ASP A 91 -4.42 7.13 -17.61
C ASP A 91 -4.83 5.74 -17.11
N GLN A 92 -3.93 5.06 -16.39
CA GLN A 92 -4.12 3.70 -15.90
C GLN A 92 -3.67 3.55 -14.44
N ILE A 93 -4.27 2.57 -13.77
CA ILE A 93 -3.89 2.09 -12.44
C ILE A 93 -2.91 0.93 -12.66
N GLY A 94 -1.64 1.19 -12.34
CA GLY A 94 -0.54 0.28 -12.60
C GLY A 94 0.75 0.73 -11.94
N SER A 95 1.81 -0.04 -12.15
CA SER A 95 3.17 0.38 -11.78
C SER A 95 3.81 1.21 -12.89
N LEU A 96 4.70 2.12 -12.49
CA LEU A 96 5.41 2.98 -13.43
C LEU A 96 6.50 2.19 -14.17
N VAL A 97 6.44 2.25 -15.49
CA VAL A 97 7.44 1.70 -16.41
C VAL A 97 8.07 2.85 -17.16
N GLN A 98 9.39 2.79 -17.33
CA GLN A 98 10.15 3.73 -18.14
C GLN A 98 10.38 3.11 -19.53
N ASP A 99 10.02 3.82 -20.59
CA ASP A 99 10.31 3.38 -21.96
C ASP A 99 11.77 3.63 -22.35
N LYS A 100 12.16 3.22 -23.56
CA LYS A 100 13.54 3.40 -24.07
C LYS A 100 13.91 4.87 -24.29
N GLN A 101 12.91 5.73 -24.45
CA GLN A 101 13.04 7.16 -24.65
C GLN A 101 13.11 7.93 -23.32
N GLY A 102 12.90 7.22 -22.19
CA GLY A 102 12.95 7.78 -20.85
C GLY A 102 11.61 8.28 -20.31
N ASN A 103 10.52 8.14 -21.07
CA ASN A 103 9.19 8.54 -20.62
C ASN A 103 8.60 7.51 -19.65
N PHE A 104 7.78 7.99 -18.72
CA PHE A 104 7.13 7.16 -17.73
C PHE A 104 5.64 6.99 -18.02
N SER A 105 5.13 5.77 -17.88
CA SER A 105 3.71 5.45 -17.97
C SER A 105 3.32 4.42 -16.91
N ALA A 106 2.06 4.42 -16.46
CA ALA A 106 1.53 3.45 -15.51
C ALA A 106 1.07 2.15 -16.20
N SER A 107 1.92 1.61 -17.07
CA SER A 107 1.61 0.46 -17.94
C SER A 107 1.97 -0.90 -17.34
N GLY A 108 2.69 -0.94 -16.21
CA GLY A 108 3.01 -2.17 -15.50
C GLY A 108 1.83 -2.65 -14.64
N ARG A 109 1.84 -3.93 -14.24
CA ARG A 109 0.84 -4.45 -13.30
C ARG A 109 0.85 -3.64 -11.99
N PRO A 110 -0.30 -3.44 -11.32
CA PRO A 110 -0.32 -2.87 -9.99
C PRO A 110 0.57 -3.66 -9.02
N LEU A 111 1.34 -2.94 -8.21
CA LEU A 111 2.16 -3.52 -7.15
C LEU A 111 1.64 -2.99 -5.83
N ILE A 112 1.01 -3.86 -5.05
CA ILE A 112 0.43 -3.52 -3.76
C ILE A 112 0.99 -4.44 -2.68
N GLN A 113 1.10 -3.91 -1.48
CA GLN A 113 1.73 -4.59 -0.36
C GLN A 113 1.07 -5.95 -0.06
N ASN A 114 -0.24 -6.08 -0.26
CA ASN A 114 -0.99 -7.31 0.04
C ASN A 114 -0.65 -8.49 -0.92
N MET A 115 0.03 -8.26 -2.04
CA MET A 115 0.37 -9.35 -2.96
C MET A 115 1.43 -10.29 -2.38
N ASN A 116 2.43 -9.77 -1.66
CA ASN A 116 3.49 -10.62 -1.10
C ASN A 116 2.98 -11.55 0.01
N PRO A 117 2.23 -11.05 1.02
CA PRO A 117 1.66 -11.92 2.06
C PRO A 117 0.76 -13.02 1.52
N ILE A 118 0.02 -12.77 0.43
CA ILE A 118 -0.80 -13.81 -0.21
C ILE A 118 0.10 -14.94 -0.72
N ILE A 119 1.22 -14.65 -1.37
CA ILE A 119 2.10 -15.71 -1.91
C ILE A 119 2.95 -16.35 -0.82
N GLU A 120 3.34 -15.58 0.20
CA GLU A 120 4.23 -16.06 1.26
C GLU A 120 3.50 -16.92 2.30
N PHE A 121 2.29 -16.52 2.69
CA PHE A 121 1.53 -17.17 3.76
C PHE A 121 0.36 -18.02 3.26
N THR A 122 0.21 -18.16 1.95
CA THR A 122 -0.81 -19.04 1.36
C THR A 122 -0.22 -19.77 0.16
N ASP A 123 -0.77 -20.95 -0.16
CA ASP A 123 -0.37 -21.70 -1.36
C ASP A 123 -1.04 -21.16 -2.65
N ALA A 124 -1.41 -19.88 -2.67
CA ALA A 124 -2.06 -19.26 -3.81
C ALA A 124 -1.13 -19.20 -5.04
N PRO A 125 -1.57 -19.71 -6.21
CA PRO A 125 -0.79 -19.60 -7.44
C PRO A 125 -0.52 -18.13 -7.83
N PRO A 126 0.74 -17.71 -8.09
CA PRO A 126 1.06 -16.32 -8.47
C PRO A 126 0.31 -15.80 -9.71
N GLN A 127 -0.17 -16.70 -10.56
CA GLN A 127 -0.95 -16.39 -11.76
C GLN A 127 -2.33 -15.79 -11.44
N LEU A 128 -2.84 -15.98 -10.21
CA LEU A 128 -4.09 -15.38 -9.75
C LEU A 128 -3.94 -13.91 -9.36
N LEU A 129 -2.70 -13.44 -9.18
CA LEU A 129 -2.45 -12.02 -8.91
C LEU A 129 -2.66 -11.17 -10.17
N PRO A 130 -3.11 -9.90 -10.02
CA PRO A 130 -3.20 -8.96 -11.12
C PRO A 130 -1.92 -8.89 -11.96
N SER A 131 -2.05 -9.15 -13.26
CA SER A 131 -0.93 -9.21 -14.22
C SER A 131 -0.90 -8.05 -15.22
N LYS A 132 -1.96 -7.24 -15.27
CA LYS A 132 -2.12 -6.12 -16.21
C LYS A 132 -2.48 -4.82 -15.48
N PRO A 133 -2.21 -3.64 -16.07
CA PRO A 133 -2.77 -2.38 -15.60
C PRO A 133 -4.29 -2.32 -15.84
N TYR A 134 -4.97 -1.42 -15.14
CA TYR A 134 -6.41 -1.20 -15.23
C TYR A 134 -6.72 0.21 -15.72
N SER A 135 -7.65 0.35 -16.66
CA SER A 135 -7.99 1.67 -17.24
C SER A 135 -9.07 2.42 -16.46
N ASN A 136 -9.73 1.76 -15.49
CA ASN A 136 -10.73 2.39 -14.64
C ASN A 136 -10.68 1.79 -13.22
N SER A 137 -11.17 2.56 -12.24
CA SER A 137 -11.19 2.17 -10.84
C SER A 137 -12.15 1.03 -10.54
N GLY A 138 -13.25 0.89 -11.29
CA GLY A 138 -14.22 -0.19 -11.10
C GLY A 138 -13.62 -1.57 -11.31
N ASP A 139 -12.93 -1.78 -12.43
CA ASP A 139 -12.25 -3.04 -12.73
C ASP A 139 -11.10 -3.32 -11.76
N TRP A 140 -10.38 -2.27 -11.36
CA TRP A 140 -9.36 -2.38 -10.32
C TRP A 140 -9.95 -2.85 -8.98
N TYR A 141 -11.05 -2.25 -8.53
CA TYR A 141 -11.69 -2.63 -7.26
C TYR A 141 -12.26 -4.04 -7.29
N LYS A 142 -12.78 -4.50 -8.43
CA LYS A 142 -13.19 -5.90 -8.59
C LYS A 142 -12.01 -6.86 -8.40
N ALA A 143 -10.91 -6.62 -9.11
CA ALA A 143 -9.71 -7.44 -8.97
C ALA A 143 -9.11 -7.39 -7.55
N PHE A 144 -9.14 -6.22 -6.91
CA PHE A 144 -8.70 -6.02 -5.54
C PHE A 144 -9.59 -6.79 -4.53
N ALA A 145 -10.91 -6.78 -4.74
CA ALA A 145 -11.85 -7.55 -3.91
C ALA A 145 -11.65 -9.06 -4.05
N ASP A 146 -11.46 -9.56 -5.28
CA ASP A 146 -11.16 -10.97 -5.52
C ASP A 146 -9.86 -11.39 -4.83
N MET A 147 -8.83 -10.55 -4.88
CA MET A 147 -7.55 -10.81 -4.23
C MET A 147 -7.66 -10.89 -2.69
N HIS A 148 -8.55 -10.11 -2.06
CA HIS A 148 -8.81 -10.26 -0.62
C HIS A 148 -9.46 -11.60 -0.24
N LEU A 149 -10.17 -12.24 -1.17
CA LEU A 149 -10.74 -13.56 -0.98
C LEU A 149 -9.76 -14.68 -1.32
N LEU A 150 -8.76 -14.43 -2.18
CA LEU A 150 -7.68 -15.40 -2.44
C LEU A 150 -7.02 -15.83 -1.14
N GLN A 151 -6.71 -14.88 -0.24
CA GLN A 151 -6.11 -15.21 1.03
C GLN A 151 -6.94 -16.24 1.82
N TYR A 152 -8.26 -16.04 1.95
CA TYR A 152 -9.12 -17.01 2.65
C TYR A 152 -9.28 -18.34 1.92
N THR A 153 -9.16 -18.32 0.60
CA THR A 153 -9.33 -19.52 -0.21
C THR A 153 -8.13 -20.46 -0.07
N PHE A 154 -6.93 -19.90 0.04
CA PHE A 154 -5.66 -20.64 0.00
C PHE A 154 -4.91 -20.71 1.34
N GLN A 155 -5.29 -19.91 2.34
CA GLN A 155 -4.68 -20.00 3.67
C GLN A 155 -5.27 -21.20 4.43
N HIS A 156 -4.51 -22.30 4.47
CA HIS A 156 -4.86 -23.50 5.22
C HIS A 156 -4.26 -23.41 6.65
N ASP A 157 -5.09 -23.71 7.66
CA ASP A 157 -4.69 -24.01 9.05
C ASP A 157 -4.02 -22.93 9.94
N ASP A 158 -4.19 -21.63 9.67
CA ASP A 158 -3.61 -20.60 10.56
C ASP A 158 -4.37 -19.24 10.57
N ALA A 159 -5.68 -19.27 10.29
CA ALA A 159 -6.48 -18.04 10.14
C ALA A 159 -7.12 -17.53 11.45
N VAL A 160 -7.27 -18.40 12.47
CA VAL A 160 -7.97 -18.10 13.72
C VAL A 160 -7.12 -18.64 14.87
N LYS A 161 -6.50 -17.77 15.65
CA LYS A 161 -5.95 -18.19 16.95
C LYS A 161 -7.13 -18.36 17.91
N GLU A 162 -7.11 -19.36 18.79
CA GLU A 162 -8.18 -19.60 19.77
C GLU A 162 -8.54 -18.35 20.61
N ASN A 163 -7.60 -17.41 20.78
CA ASN A 163 -7.78 -16.14 21.51
C ASN A 163 -8.08 -14.93 20.62
N ASP A 164 -7.89 -15.01 19.30
CA ASP A 164 -8.35 -14.01 18.34
C ASP A 164 -9.80 -14.35 18.01
N GLY A 165 -10.71 -14.02 18.93
CA GLY A 165 -12.08 -14.53 18.97
C GLY A 165 -12.72 -14.72 17.58
N GLU A 166 -13.27 -15.92 17.35
CA GLU A 166 -13.88 -16.38 16.10
C GLU A 166 -14.72 -15.31 15.37
N GLN A 167 -15.40 -14.46 16.14
CA GLN A 167 -16.17 -13.30 15.67
C GLN A 167 -15.40 -12.38 14.73
N ASN A 168 -14.12 -12.10 14.98
CA ASN A 168 -13.29 -11.20 14.17
C ASN A 168 -13.06 -11.74 12.75
N VAL A 169 -12.90 -13.06 12.62
CA VAL A 169 -12.66 -13.70 11.32
C VAL A 169 -13.95 -13.74 10.49
N TYR A 170 -15.09 -14.05 11.11
CA TYR A 170 -16.40 -13.96 10.45
C TYR A 170 -16.70 -12.54 9.99
N ASP A 171 -16.52 -11.53 10.86
CA ASP A 171 -16.79 -10.14 10.51
C ASP A 171 -15.88 -9.65 9.38
N THR A 172 -14.60 -10.04 9.38
CA THR A 172 -13.67 -9.69 8.30
C THR A 172 -14.05 -10.37 6.99
N TYR A 173 -14.44 -11.64 7.01
CA TYR A 173 -14.91 -12.36 5.83
C TYR A 173 -16.19 -11.73 5.26
N VAL A 174 -17.19 -11.49 6.10
CA VAL A 174 -18.45 -10.83 5.71
C VAL A 174 -18.17 -9.44 5.16
N GLY A 175 -17.31 -8.65 5.81
CA GLY A 175 -16.91 -7.32 5.34
C GLY A 175 -16.27 -7.36 3.95
N ARG A 176 -15.38 -8.33 3.68
CA ARG A 176 -14.76 -8.51 2.35
C ARG A 176 -15.76 -9.01 1.30
N GLN A 177 -16.72 -9.86 1.66
CA GLN A 177 -17.80 -10.27 0.75
C GLN A 177 -18.72 -9.10 0.39
N LEU A 178 -19.11 -8.28 1.38
CA LEU A 178 -19.88 -7.06 1.14
C LEU A 178 -19.11 -6.09 0.24
N PHE A 179 -17.81 -5.88 0.50
CA PHE A 179 -16.95 -5.06 -0.36
C PHE A 179 -16.93 -5.59 -1.80
N ARG A 180 -16.77 -6.90 -1.98
CA ARG A 180 -16.81 -7.55 -3.30
C ARG A 180 -18.13 -7.37 -4.03
N ASN A 181 -19.25 -7.51 -3.34
CA ASN A 181 -20.58 -7.31 -3.94
C ASN A 181 -20.76 -5.85 -4.38
N ILE A 182 -20.39 -4.88 -3.54
CA ILE A 182 -20.45 -3.45 -3.89
C ILE A 182 -19.50 -3.14 -5.08
N ALA A 183 -18.34 -3.79 -5.14
CA ALA A 183 -17.41 -3.66 -6.27
C ALA A 183 -17.99 -4.25 -7.57
N ALA A 184 -18.61 -5.43 -7.49
CA ALA A 184 -19.25 -6.10 -8.62
C ALA A 184 -20.40 -5.24 -9.19
N ASP A 185 -21.20 -4.63 -8.31
CA ASP A 185 -22.28 -3.71 -8.66
C ASP A 185 -21.77 -2.36 -9.23
N GLY A 186 -20.46 -2.11 -9.22
CA GLY A 186 -19.87 -0.85 -9.69
C GLY A 186 -20.10 0.34 -8.75
N ARG A 187 -20.63 0.10 -7.54
CA ARG A 187 -21.06 1.15 -6.60
C ARG A 187 -19.92 1.83 -5.85
N LEU A 188 -18.72 1.24 -5.86
CA LEU A 188 -17.52 1.85 -5.25
C LEU A 188 -17.01 3.08 -6.02
N ALA A 189 -17.16 3.11 -7.34
CA ALA A 189 -16.66 4.20 -8.17
C ALA A 189 -17.66 5.35 -8.33
N THR A 190 -18.94 5.14 -8.00
CA THR A 190 -20.03 6.11 -8.22
C THR A 190 -20.20 7.13 -7.10
N GLY A 191 -19.64 6.88 -5.90
CA GLY A 191 -19.88 7.68 -4.69
C GLY A 191 -19.14 9.03 -4.62
N LEU A 192 -18.20 9.31 -5.52
CA LEU A 192 -17.40 10.56 -5.54
C LEU A 192 -17.92 11.60 -6.55
N GLY A 193 -19.06 11.34 -7.20
CA GLY A 193 -19.73 12.30 -8.07
C GLY A 193 -20.28 13.49 -7.27
N ALA A 194 -19.55 14.61 -7.30
CA ALA A 194 -19.93 15.95 -6.89
C ALA A 194 -21.34 16.12 -6.29
N GLN A 195 -21.47 15.98 -4.97
CA GLN A 195 -22.43 16.82 -4.27
C GLN A 195 -21.96 18.26 -4.43
N LYS A 196 -22.54 18.99 -5.40
CA LYS A 196 -22.53 20.46 -5.38
C LYS A 196 -23.22 20.87 -4.09
N GLY A 197 -22.44 21.05 -3.02
CA GLY A 197 -22.89 21.73 -1.82
C GLY A 197 -23.34 23.12 -2.24
N LYS A 198 -24.65 23.36 -2.21
CA LYS A 198 -25.17 24.72 -2.14
C LYS A 198 -24.64 25.30 -0.83
N ALA A 199 -23.64 26.16 -0.92
CA ALA A 199 -23.37 27.11 0.13
C ALA A 199 -24.53 28.11 0.12
N GLU A 200 -25.58 27.84 0.90
CA GLU A 200 -26.49 28.89 1.34
C GLU A 200 -25.76 29.67 2.42
N TYR A 201 -25.33 30.88 2.05
CA TYR A 201 -24.94 31.89 3.01
C TYR A 201 -26.20 32.40 3.71
N VAL A 202 -26.24 32.25 5.04
CA VAL A 202 -26.92 33.17 5.95
C VAL A 202 -25.92 33.60 7.00
#